data_AF-A0A673UKW2-F1
#
_entry.id   AF-A0A673UKW2-F1
#
_cell.length_a   1.000
_cell.length_b   1.000
_cell.length_c   1.000
_cell.angle_alpha   90.00
_cell.angle_beta   90.00
_cell.angle_gamma   90.00
#
_symmetry.space_group_name_H-M   'P 1'
#
loop_
_entity.id
_entity.type
_entity.pdbx_description
1 polymer ?
#
loop_
_entity_poly.entity_id
_entity_poly.type
_entity_poly.pdbx_seq_one_letter_code
_entity_poly.pdbx_strand_id
1 'polypeptide(L)'
;MSSLTFQEDLEETGSVFAWEVKANSRDYNSQFKEKAFLWWRRRKYKSNAIHTAKYNAFSFLPLSLYEQLHRASNLYFLLIIVLQGFPEVSTLPWFTLFVPLVCLFVTRATRGLLDDIGRHRSDRTINNRPCQILVGKSFLWKKWENLCVGDVVCLHRDSIVPADLLLLASTEPSSLCYVETADIDGETNLKFRQAPPVTHHKLTSVRKMASFQGEGPQAGAGRAVCPTRGSRSANPTGCDTKIMKNCGSTRLKRTKIDHLLNRLVALVRRPPSSSGPQFPSCTKTRAA
;
A
#
# COMPACT_ATOMS: atom_id res chain seq x y z
N MET A 1 17.91 -21.78 -50.42
CA MET A 1 16.51 -21.99 -50.84
C MET A 1 15.82 -22.87 -49.82
N SER A 2 15.16 -22.23 -48.86
CA SER A 2 14.31 -22.72 -47.74
C SER A 2 14.04 -21.42 -46.94
N SER A 3 12.86 -20.95 -46.58
CA SER A 3 11.53 -21.53 -46.44
C SER A 3 10.48 -20.44 -46.71
N LEU A 4 9.33 -20.85 -47.26
CA LEU A 4 8.08 -20.10 -47.32
C LEU A 4 7.43 -20.04 -45.92
N THR A 5 6.37 -19.21 -45.83
CA THR A 5 5.34 -19.09 -44.78
C THR A 5 5.73 -18.39 -43.46
N PHE A 6 5.52 -17.08 -43.41
CA PHE A 6 5.06 -16.39 -42.20
C PHE A 6 4.33 -15.09 -42.59
N GLN A 7 3.21 -15.25 -43.28
CA GLN A 7 2.20 -14.21 -43.46
C GLN A 7 0.88 -14.85 -43.02
N GLU A 8 0.65 -14.95 -41.71
CA GLU A 8 -0.66 -15.25 -41.09
C GLU A 8 -0.67 -15.24 -39.54
N ASP A 9 0.06 -14.31 -38.89
CA ASP A 9 -0.09 -14.07 -37.44
C ASP A 9 -0.70 -12.69 -37.13
N LEU A 10 -1.40 -12.13 -38.13
CA LEU A 10 -2.39 -11.06 -37.97
C LEU A 10 -3.73 -11.75 -37.69
N GLU A 11 -4.22 -11.57 -36.46
CA GLU A 11 -5.53 -11.96 -35.91
C GLU A 11 -5.50 -13.11 -34.89
N GLU A 12 -6.13 -12.82 -33.74
CA GLU A 12 -6.49 -13.74 -32.65
C GLU A 12 -5.39 -14.20 -31.68
N THR A 13 -4.84 -13.28 -30.88
CA THR A 13 -4.65 -13.62 -29.45
C THR A 13 -4.63 -12.39 -28.56
N GLY A 14 -5.66 -12.31 -27.72
CA GLY A 14 -5.76 -11.37 -26.61
C GLY A 14 -6.54 -10.13 -27.01
N SER A 15 -7.76 -10.03 -26.51
CA SER A 15 -8.48 -8.78 -26.34
C SER A 15 -7.50 -7.70 -25.87
N VAL A 16 -7.05 -6.85 -26.79
CA VAL A 16 -6.27 -5.66 -26.47
C VAL A 16 -7.14 -4.93 -25.46
N PHE A 17 -6.71 -4.90 -24.20
CA PHE A 17 -7.33 -4.07 -23.19
C PHE A 17 -7.09 -2.62 -23.61
N ALA A 18 -7.88 -2.14 -24.55
CA ALA A 18 -7.85 -0.78 -25.07
C ALA A 18 -8.49 0.08 -23.99
N TRP A 19 -7.64 0.57 -23.09
CA TRP A 19 -8.03 1.58 -22.13
C TRP A 19 -8.12 2.90 -22.87
N GLU A 20 -9.33 3.31 -23.20
CA GLU A 20 -9.61 4.66 -23.71
C GLU A 20 -9.85 5.61 -22.55
N VAL A 21 -9.07 6.67 -22.49
CA VAL A 21 -9.25 7.76 -21.53
C VAL A 21 -9.35 9.05 -22.31
N LYS A 22 -10.39 9.83 -22.05
CA LYS A 22 -10.55 11.16 -22.64
C LYS A 22 -10.03 12.22 -21.68
N ALA A 23 -9.13 13.07 -22.17
CA ALA A 23 -8.67 14.24 -21.44
C ALA A 23 -9.82 15.23 -21.20
N ASN A 24 -9.87 15.83 -20.01
CA ASN A 24 -10.81 16.88 -19.61
C ASN A 24 -12.31 16.48 -19.67
N SER A 25 -12.63 15.18 -19.70
CA SER A 25 -14.01 14.69 -19.69
C SER A 25 -14.24 13.70 -18.55
N ARG A 26 -14.64 14.24 -17.40
CA ARG A 26 -14.95 13.43 -16.21
C ARG A 26 -16.21 12.58 -16.43
N ASP A 27 -17.19 13.12 -17.13
CA ASP A 27 -18.45 12.42 -17.41
C ASP A 27 -18.21 11.19 -18.28
N TYR A 28 -17.42 11.32 -19.36
CA TYR A 28 -17.01 10.20 -20.20
C TYR A 28 -16.29 9.11 -19.39
N ASN A 29 -15.27 9.49 -18.61
CA ASN A 29 -14.49 8.54 -17.83
C ASN A 29 -15.31 7.88 -16.70
N SER A 30 -16.38 8.53 -16.21
CA SER A 30 -17.24 7.98 -15.15
C SER A 30 -18.26 6.95 -15.65
N GLN A 31 -18.54 6.93 -16.95
CA GLN A 31 -19.49 5.99 -17.57
C GLN A 31 -18.97 4.56 -17.57
N PHE A 32 -17.65 4.39 -17.56
CA PHE A 32 -17.04 3.08 -17.45
C PHE A 32 -17.26 2.49 -16.05
N LYS A 33 -18.28 1.63 -15.95
CA LYS A 33 -18.58 0.81 -14.78
C LYS A 33 -18.27 -0.64 -15.11
N GLU A 34 -17.56 -1.29 -14.20
CA GLU A 34 -17.26 -2.71 -14.28
C GLU A 34 -18.37 -3.49 -13.57
N LYS A 35 -18.80 -4.61 -14.16
CA LYS A 35 -19.73 -5.53 -13.50
C LYS A 35 -18.97 -6.22 -12.37
N ALA A 36 -19.34 -5.94 -11.13
CA ALA A 36 -18.92 -6.75 -10.01
C ALA A 36 -19.87 -7.95 -9.86
N PHE A 37 -19.50 -8.87 -8.97
CA PHE A 37 -20.25 -10.09 -8.68
C PHE A 37 -21.73 -9.78 -8.32
N LEU A 38 -22.65 -10.53 -8.94
CA LEU A 38 -24.11 -10.52 -8.69
C LEU A 38 -24.75 -9.13 -8.56
N TRP A 39 -25.02 -8.45 -9.68
CA TRP A 39 -25.79 -7.19 -9.76
C TRP A 39 -25.11 -5.90 -9.24
N TRP A 40 -23.94 -5.98 -8.62
CA TRP A 40 -23.21 -4.78 -8.18
C TRP A 40 -22.42 -4.17 -9.34
N ARG A 41 -22.54 -2.86 -9.55
CA ARG A 41 -21.70 -2.10 -10.50
C ARG A 41 -20.65 -1.31 -9.73
N ARG A 42 -19.37 -1.53 -10.03
CA ARG A 42 -18.26 -0.77 -9.45
C ARG A 42 -17.73 0.22 -10.48
N ARG A 43 -17.20 1.35 -10.02
CA ARG A 43 -16.49 2.29 -10.91
C ARG A 43 -15.23 1.57 -11.42
N LYS A 44 -14.96 1.67 -12.72
CA LYS A 44 -13.74 1.08 -13.33
C LYS A 44 -12.46 1.73 -12.81
N TYR A 45 -12.52 3.02 -12.48
CA TYR A 45 -11.39 3.78 -11.92
C TYR A 45 -11.51 3.96 -10.41
N LYS A 46 -10.42 3.65 -9.70
CA LYS A 46 -10.27 3.93 -8.26
C LYS A 46 -10.02 5.41 -8.00
N SER A 47 -10.47 5.88 -6.83
CA SER A 47 -10.17 7.22 -6.31
C SER A 47 -8.69 7.38 -6.01
N ASN A 48 -8.17 8.61 -6.07
CA ASN A 48 -6.79 8.93 -5.73
C ASN A 48 -6.54 9.07 -4.21
N ALA A 49 -7.48 8.66 -3.37
CA ALA A 49 -7.37 8.74 -1.92
C ALA A 49 -6.50 7.61 -1.36
N ILE A 50 -5.41 7.97 -0.68
CA ILE A 50 -4.47 7.05 -0.04
C ILE A 50 -5.00 6.63 1.32
N HIS A 51 -5.06 5.31 1.55
CA HIS A 51 -5.42 4.70 2.82
C HIS A 51 -4.36 3.65 3.19
N THR A 52 -3.49 3.99 4.13
CA THR A 52 -2.46 3.10 4.69
C THR A 52 -2.80 2.58 6.08
N ALA A 53 -3.75 3.24 6.76
CA ALA A 53 -4.21 2.80 8.05
C ALA A 53 -4.96 1.47 7.97
N LYS A 54 -4.71 0.61 8.96
CA LYS A 54 -5.16 -0.79 8.94
C LYS A 54 -6.49 -0.98 9.63
N TYR A 55 -6.76 -0.19 10.67
CA TYR A 55 -7.94 -0.34 11.48
C TYR A 55 -8.89 0.85 11.31
N ASN A 56 -10.18 0.56 11.33
CA ASN A 56 -11.20 1.55 11.61
C ASN A 56 -11.36 1.71 13.13
N ALA A 57 -11.91 2.84 13.60
CA ALA A 57 -12.09 3.12 15.03
C ALA A 57 -12.80 1.98 15.77
N PHE A 58 -13.83 1.37 15.15
CA PHE A 58 -14.59 0.26 15.73
C PHE A 58 -13.98 -1.12 15.48
N SER A 59 -13.25 -1.30 14.38
CA SER A 59 -12.60 -2.58 14.08
C SER A 59 -11.25 -2.74 14.78
N PHE A 60 -10.70 -1.66 15.36
CA PHE A 60 -9.41 -1.68 16.04
C PHE A 60 -9.37 -2.68 17.18
N LEU A 61 -10.31 -2.61 18.12
CA LEU A 61 -10.33 -3.45 19.30
C LEU A 61 -10.46 -4.96 18.97
N PRO A 62 -11.49 -5.41 18.24
CA PRO A 62 -11.68 -6.84 17.97
C PRO A 62 -10.52 -7.42 17.16
N LEU A 63 -10.01 -6.69 16.15
CA LEU A 63 -8.93 -7.17 15.30
C LEU A 63 -7.57 -7.15 16.02
N SER A 64 -7.30 -6.11 16.82
CA SER A 64 -6.08 -6.03 17.64
C SER A 64 -6.02 -7.13 18.70
N LEU A 65 -7.14 -7.42 19.36
CA LEU A 65 -7.23 -8.53 20.33
C LEU A 65 -7.07 -9.89 19.64
N TYR A 66 -7.76 -10.11 18.52
CA TYR A 66 -7.61 -11.33 17.74
C TYR A 66 -6.14 -11.58 17.34
N GLU A 67 -5.44 -10.55 16.88
CA GLU A 67 -4.02 -10.64 16.52
C GLU A 67 -3.10 -10.92 17.70
N GLN A 68 -3.45 -10.40 18.88
CA GLN A 68 -2.72 -10.69 20.10
C GLN A 68 -2.97 -12.15 20.54
N LEU A 69 -4.21 -12.62 20.54
CA LEU A 69 -4.58 -13.98 21.00
C LEU A 69 -4.09 -15.08 20.06
N HIS A 70 -3.95 -14.81 18.76
CA HIS A 70 -3.39 -15.77 17.80
C HIS A 70 -1.88 -16.04 18.03
N ARG A 71 -1.19 -15.30 18.93
CA ARG A 71 0.19 -15.64 19.30
C ARG A 71 0.20 -16.77 20.34
N ALA A 72 1.03 -17.78 20.11
CA ALA A 72 1.13 -18.95 20.98
C ALA A 72 1.41 -18.59 22.46
N SER A 73 2.27 -17.59 22.71
CA SER A 73 2.54 -17.10 24.07
C SER A 73 1.30 -16.52 24.74
N ASN A 74 0.52 -15.70 24.03
CA ASN A 74 -0.67 -15.07 24.57
C ASN A 74 -1.80 -16.08 24.79
N LEU A 75 -1.94 -17.08 23.91
CA LEU A 75 -2.84 -18.22 24.11
C LEU A 75 -2.44 -19.06 25.33
N TYR A 76 -1.14 -19.30 25.53
CA TYR A 76 -0.65 -20.00 26.72
C TYR A 76 -1.03 -19.26 28.01
N PHE A 77 -0.77 -17.96 28.09
CA PHE A 77 -1.13 -17.20 29.28
C PHE A 77 -2.65 -17.13 29.50
N LEU A 78 -3.45 -17.07 28.43
CA LEU A 78 -4.90 -17.14 28.50
C LEU A 78 -5.36 -18.47 29.13
N LEU A 79 -4.81 -19.59 28.69
CA LEU A 79 -5.13 -20.92 29.24
C LEU A 79 -4.75 -21.03 30.71
N ILE A 80 -3.60 -20.47 31.11
CA ILE A 80 -3.17 -20.44 32.51
C ILE A 80 -4.14 -19.63 33.38
N ILE A 81 -4.61 -18.46 32.92
CA ILE A 81 -5.62 -17.67 33.63
C ILE A 81 -6.94 -18.43 33.77
N VAL A 82 -7.39 -19.12 32.72
CA VAL A 82 -8.63 -19.91 32.77
C VAL A 82 -8.50 -21.06 33.78
N LEU A 83 -7.36 -21.76 33.80
CA LEU A 83 -7.09 -22.83 34.76
C LEU A 83 -7.01 -22.32 36.21
N GLN A 84 -6.45 -21.13 36.42
CA GLN A 84 -6.34 -20.50 37.75
C GLN A 84 -7.62 -19.82 38.22
N GLY A 85 -8.60 -19.65 37.33
CA GLY A 85 -9.95 -19.16 37.68
C GLY A 85 -10.76 -20.19 38.48
N PHE A 86 -10.36 -21.47 38.48
CA PHE A 86 -11.00 -22.50 39.29
C PHE A 86 -10.43 -22.49 40.72
N PRO A 87 -11.22 -22.11 41.73
CA PRO A 87 -10.74 -21.96 43.10
C PRO A 87 -10.27 -23.28 43.73
N GLU A 88 -10.75 -24.42 43.23
CA GLU A 88 -10.37 -25.76 43.70
C GLU A 88 -8.91 -26.14 43.42
N VAL A 89 -8.24 -25.46 42.48
CA VAL A 89 -6.86 -25.76 42.05
C VAL A 89 -5.90 -24.61 42.33
N SER A 90 -6.40 -23.39 42.56
CA SER A 90 -5.56 -22.20 42.71
C SER A 90 -5.21 -21.90 44.16
N THR A 91 -3.91 -21.83 44.46
CA THR A 91 -3.37 -21.37 45.76
C THR A 91 -3.21 -19.85 45.84
N LEU A 92 -3.43 -19.13 44.73
CA LEU A 92 -3.22 -17.70 44.58
C LEU A 92 -4.53 -16.98 44.22
N PRO A 93 -4.73 -15.73 44.67
CA PRO A 93 -5.93 -14.99 44.30
C PRO A 93 -5.88 -14.57 42.82
N TRP A 94 -7.01 -14.70 42.13
CA TRP A 94 -7.16 -14.53 40.67
C TRP A 94 -6.58 -13.21 40.12
N PHE A 95 -6.64 -12.12 40.88
CA PHE A 95 -6.17 -10.81 40.42
C PHE A 95 -4.64 -10.75 40.20
N THR A 96 -3.85 -11.57 40.91
CA THR A 96 -2.37 -11.52 40.86
C THR A 96 -1.80 -11.80 39.47
N LEU A 97 -2.46 -12.66 38.69
CA LEU A 97 -2.04 -13.03 37.34
C LEU A 97 -2.88 -12.35 36.27
N PHE A 98 -4.14 -12.03 36.58
CA PHE A 98 -5.02 -11.31 35.68
C PHE A 98 -4.55 -9.86 35.41
N VAL A 99 -4.23 -9.11 36.47
CA VAL A 99 -3.81 -7.70 36.37
C VAL A 99 -2.57 -7.50 35.48
N PRO A 100 -1.43 -8.18 35.69
CA PRO A 100 -0.25 -7.99 34.85
C PRO A 100 -0.49 -8.42 33.40
N LEU A 101 -1.30 -9.45 33.16
CA LEU A 101 -1.63 -9.86 31.81
C LEU A 101 -2.49 -8.81 31.10
N VAL A 102 -3.56 -8.33 31.72
CA VAL A 102 -4.39 -7.26 31.14
C VAL A 102 -3.53 -6.03 30.84
N CYS A 103 -2.63 -5.64 31.75
CA CYS A 103 -1.67 -4.56 31.51
C CYS A 103 -0.79 -4.81 30.27
N LEU A 104 -0.28 -6.04 30.08
CA LEU A 104 0.51 -6.42 28.90
C LEU A 104 -0.29 -6.38 27.59
N PHE A 105 -1.58 -6.72 27.61
CA PHE A 105 -2.44 -6.60 26.42
C PHE A 105 -2.76 -5.13 26.13
N VAL A 106 -3.09 -4.36 27.16
CA VAL A 106 -3.42 -2.93 27.04
C VAL A 106 -2.24 -2.12 26.53
N THR A 107 -1.03 -2.32 27.06
CA THR A 107 0.19 -1.61 26.60
C THR A 107 0.48 -1.90 25.13
N ARG A 108 0.38 -3.17 24.69
CA ARG A 108 0.54 -3.54 23.28
C ARG A 108 -0.55 -2.96 22.37
N ALA A 109 -1.80 -3.03 22.81
CA ALA A 109 -2.91 -2.43 22.09
C ALA A 109 -2.71 -0.92 21.95
N THR A 110 -2.36 -0.22 23.04
CA THR A 110 -2.16 1.22 23.06
C THR A 110 -1.07 1.65 22.10
N ARG A 111 0.08 0.97 22.09
CA ARG A 111 1.15 1.26 21.12
C ARG A 111 0.68 1.08 19.67
N GLY A 112 -0.01 -0.03 19.39
CA GLY A 112 -0.57 -0.27 18.06
C GLY A 112 -1.61 0.78 17.64
N LEU A 113 -2.39 1.29 18.60
CA LEU A 113 -3.36 2.36 18.38
C LEU A 113 -2.66 3.68 18.03
N LEU A 114 -1.64 4.06 18.81
CA LEU A 114 -0.88 5.28 18.56
C LEU A 114 -0.22 5.27 17.17
N ASP A 115 0.37 4.14 16.79
CA ASP A 115 0.96 3.97 15.46
C ASP A 115 -0.09 4.10 14.35
N ASP A 116 -1.27 3.50 14.51
CA ASP A 116 -2.33 3.57 13.50
C ASP A 116 -2.98 4.97 13.42
N ILE A 117 -3.14 5.67 14.55
CA ILE A 117 -3.55 7.09 14.58
C ILE A 117 -2.54 7.95 13.82
N GLY A 118 -1.23 7.69 14.01
CA GLY A 118 -0.17 8.36 13.26
C GLY A 118 -0.33 8.18 11.74
N ARG A 119 -0.67 6.96 11.29
CA ARG A 119 -0.96 6.67 9.88
C ARG A 119 -2.17 7.41 9.37
N HIS A 120 -3.29 7.40 10.10
CA HIS A 120 -4.49 8.16 9.72
C HIS A 120 -4.21 9.66 9.57
N ARG A 121 -3.39 10.24 10.46
CA ARG A 121 -2.98 11.65 10.37
C ARG A 121 -2.09 11.92 9.16
N SER A 122 -1.16 11.01 8.87
CA SER A 122 -0.30 11.09 7.69
C SER A 122 -1.11 11.01 6.39
N ASP A 123 -1.99 10.01 6.28
CA ASP A 123 -2.90 9.83 5.14
C ASP A 123 -3.75 11.07 4.91
N ARG A 124 -4.34 11.63 5.99
CA ARG A 124 -5.12 12.86 5.91
C ARG A 124 -4.28 14.04 5.43
N THR A 125 -3.04 14.17 5.89
CA THR A 125 -2.13 15.23 5.43
C THR A 125 -1.83 15.11 3.94
N ILE A 126 -1.54 13.91 3.45
CA ILE A 126 -1.23 13.65 2.04
C ILE A 126 -2.47 13.87 1.15
N ASN A 127 -3.62 13.32 1.54
CA ASN A 127 -4.88 13.44 0.78
C ASN A 127 -5.41 14.87 0.68
N ASN A 128 -5.12 15.72 1.67
CA ASN A 128 -5.52 17.12 1.68
C ASN A 128 -4.51 18.07 1.01
N ARG A 129 -3.41 17.56 0.43
CA ARG A 129 -2.47 18.41 -0.31
C ARG A 129 -3.17 19.10 -1.48
N PRO A 130 -2.87 20.37 -1.75
CA PRO A 130 -3.47 21.10 -2.86
C PRO A 130 -2.78 20.76 -4.19
N CYS A 131 -3.55 20.76 -5.27
CA CYS A 131 -3.10 20.52 -6.64
C CYS A 131 -3.91 21.40 -7.60
N GLN A 132 -3.27 21.99 -8.61
CA GLN A 132 -3.96 22.79 -9.62
C GLN A 132 -4.50 21.89 -10.73
N ILE A 133 -5.82 21.89 -10.90
CA ILE A 133 -6.51 21.10 -11.92
C ILE A 133 -7.20 22.05 -12.90
N LEU A 134 -7.13 21.76 -14.19
CA LEU A 134 -7.87 22.48 -15.20
C LEU A 134 -9.36 22.12 -15.10
N VAL A 135 -10.21 23.10 -14.81
CA VAL A 135 -11.67 22.94 -14.77
C VAL A 135 -12.29 23.96 -15.71
N GLY A 136 -12.88 23.49 -16.80
CA GLY A 136 -13.41 24.36 -17.84
C GLY A 136 -12.30 25.15 -18.54
N LYS A 137 -12.15 26.44 -18.22
CA LYS A 137 -11.19 27.36 -18.86
C LYS A 137 -10.11 27.90 -17.92
N SER A 138 -10.10 27.50 -16.64
CA SER A 138 -9.16 28.00 -15.63
C SER A 138 -8.60 26.86 -14.76
N PHE A 139 -7.45 27.13 -14.13
CA PHE A 139 -6.89 26.23 -13.13
C PHE A 139 -7.48 26.54 -11.76
N LEU A 140 -8.00 25.51 -11.11
CA LEU A 140 -8.57 25.56 -9.77
C LEU A 140 -7.76 24.68 -8.83
N TRP A 141 -7.57 25.15 -7.61
CA TRP A 141 -6.99 24.35 -6.54
C TRP A 141 -7.98 23.32 -6.02
N LYS A 142 -7.58 22.04 -6.05
CA LYS A 142 -8.33 20.92 -5.47
C LYS A 142 -7.40 20.03 -4.65
N LYS A 143 -7.99 19.28 -3.73
CA LYS A 143 -7.27 18.31 -2.91
C LYS A 143 -6.86 17.09 -3.72
N TRP A 144 -5.75 16.45 -3.34
CA TRP A 144 -5.22 15.25 -4.00
C TRP A 144 -6.22 14.09 -4.04
N GLU A 145 -7.03 13.90 -2.99
CA GLU A 145 -8.06 12.86 -2.94
C GLU A 145 -9.11 12.97 -4.07
N ASN A 146 -9.32 14.19 -4.59
CA ASN A 146 -10.36 14.51 -5.56
C ASN A 146 -9.89 14.40 -7.03
N LEU A 147 -8.61 14.03 -7.25
CA LEU A 147 -8.06 13.81 -8.58
C LEU A 147 -8.71 12.60 -9.25
N CYS A 148 -9.14 12.79 -10.50
CA CYS A 148 -9.75 11.75 -11.32
C CYS A 148 -8.94 11.48 -12.59
N VAL A 149 -9.19 10.31 -13.19
CA VAL A 149 -8.55 9.93 -14.46
C VAL A 149 -9.03 10.85 -15.57
N GLY A 150 -8.09 11.35 -16.37
CA GLY A 150 -8.35 12.31 -17.45
C GLY A 150 -8.26 13.79 -17.05
N ASP A 151 -8.07 14.09 -15.77
CA ASP A 151 -7.88 15.46 -15.31
C ASP A 151 -6.52 16.01 -15.77
N VAL A 152 -6.50 17.28 -16.20
CA VAL A 152 -5.26 18.00 -16.54
C VAL A 152 -4.77 18.73 -15.31
N VAL A 153 -3.52 18.49 -14.92
CA VAL A 153 -2.93 18.98 -13.67
C VAL A 153 -1.74 19.88 -13.98
N CYS A 154 -1.71 21.10 -13.46
CA CYS A 154 -0.54 21.96 -13.56
C CYS A 154 0.39 21.75 -12.36
N LEU A 155 1.61 21.29 -12.64
CA LEU A 155 2.65 21.18 -11.63
C LEU A 155 3.58 22.39 -11.67
N HIS A 156 4.05 22.77 -10.49
CA HIS A 156 4.99 23.86 -10.28
C HIS A 156 6.38 23.28 -9.98
N ARG A 157 7.39 24.14 -10.02
CA ARG A 157 8.75 23.77 -9.58
C ARG A 157 8.72 23.16 -8.17
N ASP A 158 9.49 22.09 -7.98
CA ASP A 158 9.66 21.38 -6.70
C ASP A 158 8.34 20.83 -6.11
N SER A 159 7.30 20.71 -6.94
CA SER A 159 6.03 20.16 -6.52
C SER A 159 6.04 18.63 -6.59
N ILE A 160 5.48 18.02 -5.56
CA ILE A 160 5.32 16.58 -5.50
C ILE A 160 4.18 16.20 -6.47
N VAL A 161 4.44 15.21 -7.29
CA VAL A 161 3.54 14.65 -8.29
C VAL A 161 2.50 13.79 -7.57
N PRO A 162 1.20 14.05 -7.72
CA PRO A 162 0.12 13.40 -6.95
C PRO A 162 -0.34 12.02 -7.45
N ALA A 163 0.06 11.62 -8.66
CA ALA A 163 -0.33 10.37 -9.34
C ALA A 163 0.66 10.06 -10.48
N ASP A 164 0.48 8.96 -11.23
CA ASP A 164 1.35 8.64 -12.37
C ASP A 164 1.01 9.52 -13.58
N LEU A 165 1.71 10.63 -13.78
CA LEU A 165 1.34 11.64 -14.78
C LEU A 165 1.93 11.36 -16.17
N LEU A 166 1.19 11.75 -17.21
CA LEU A 166 1.70 11.88 -18.58
C LEU A 166 2.13 13.32 -18.83
N LEU A 167 3.40 13.53 -19.17
CA LEU A 167 3.92 14.85 -19.51
C LEU A 167 3.40 15.26 -20.90
N LEU A 168 2.70 16.39 -20.98
CA LEU A 168 2.21 16.90 -22.27
C LEU A 168 2.93 18.15 -22.76
N ALA A 169 3.30 19.04 -21.84
CA ALA A 169 4.04 20.24 -22.17
C ALA A 169 4.90 20.65 -20.99
N SER A 170 6.02 21.30 -21.30
CA SER A 170 6.83 21.99 -20.31
C SER A 170 7.10 23.40 -20.79
N THR A 171 7.36 24.31 -19.85
CA THR A 171 7.86 25.65 -20.15
C THR A 171 9.29 25.66 -20.67
N GLU A 172 10.04 24.58 -20.47
CA GLU A 172 11.41 24.41 -20.98
C GLU A 172 11.41 24.32 -22.52
N PRO A 173 12.44 24.84 -23.22
CA PRO A 173 12.61 24.56 -24.65
C PRO A 173 12.61 23.04 -24.91
N SER A 174 12.00 22.63 -26.02
CA SER A 174 11.83 21.21 -26.40
C SER A 174 10.96 20.36 -25.45
N SER A 175 10.15 20.99 -24.59
CA SER A 175 9.28 20.31 -23.60
C SER A 175 10.00 19.32 -22.69
N LEU A 176 11.20 19.69 -22.24
CA LEU A 176 11.95 18.89 -21.28
C LEU A 176 11.44 19.12 -19.85
N CYS A 177 11.45 18.06 -19.05
CA CYS A 177 11.09 18.07 -17.64
C CYS A 177 12.12 17.24 -16.89
N TYR A 178 12.57 17.73 -15.74
CA TYR A 178 13.46 17.00 -14.85
C TYR A 178 12.65 16.44 -13.69
N VAL A 179 12.89 15.18 -13.36
CA VAL A 179 12.20 14.44 -12.32
C VAL A 179 13.27 13.91 -11.36
N GLU A 180 13.15 14.26 -10.10
CA GLU A 180 13.95 13.65 -9.03
C GLU A 180 13.23 12.41 -8.53
N THR A 181 13.97 11.31 -8.48
CA THR A 181 13.48 10.02 -7.98
C THR A 181 14.21 9.60 -6.70
N ALA A 182 14.81 10.56 -5.98
CA ALA A 182 15.54 10.31 -4.74
C ALA A 182 14.66 9.62 -3.68
N ASP A 183 13.40 10.03 -3.56
CA ASP A 183 12.46 9.44 -2.58
C ASP A 183 12.00 8.01 -2.94
N ILE A 184 12.22 7.57 -4.20
CA ILE A 184 11.74 6.27 -4.68
C ILE A 184 12.90 5.28 -4.78
N ASP A 185 13.97 5.67 -5.49
CA ASP A 185 15.09 4.78 -5.83
C ASP A 185 16.38 5.14 -5.06
N GLY A 186 16.39 6.24 -4.30
CA GLY A 186 17.60 6.74 -3.61
C GLY A 186 18.63 7.39 -4.53
N GLU A 187 18.34 7.48 -5.83
CA GLU A 187 19.20 8.13 -6.82
C GLU A 187 19.08 9.66 -6.72
N THR A 188 20.20 10.37 -6.52
CA THR A 188 20.26 11.83 -6.46
C THR A 188 20.29 12.51 -7.84
N ASN A 189 20.33 11.72 -8.91
CA ASN A 189 20.40 12.25 -10.27
C ASN A 189 19.00 12.61 -10.78
N LEU A 190 18.90 13.76 -11.45
CA LEU A 190 17.70 14.22 -12.12
C LEU A 190 17.50 13.45 -13.43
N LYS A 191 16.45 12.65 -13.50
CA LYS A 191 16.04 11.97 -14.74
C LYS A 191 15.31 12.95 -15.64
N PHE A 192 15.76 13.12 -16.88
CA PHE A 192 15.04 13.94 -17.85
C PHE A 192 13.89 13.15 -18.50
N ARG A 193 12.78 13.83 -18.77
CA ARG A 193 11.60 13.34 -19.47
C ARG A 193 11.22 14.36 -20.53
N GLN A 194 10.83 13.90 -21.70
CA GLN A 194 10.43 14.76 -22.81
C GLN A 194 8.96 14.55 -23.14
N ALA A 195 8.22 15.64 -23.32
CA ALA A 195 6.84 15.56 -23.79
C ALA A 195 6.79 15.27 -25.30
N PRO A 196 5.71 14.66 -25.81
CA PRO A 196 5.53 14.48 -27.24
C PRO A 196 5.64 15.83 -27.99
N PRO A 197 6.36 15.89 -29.13
CA PRO A 197 6.53 17.14 -29.86
C PRO A 197 5.20 17.68 -30.40
N VAL A 198 4.24 16.80 -30.69
CA VAL A 198 2.89 17.11 -31.18
C VAL A 198 2.10 17.96 -30.17
N THR A 199 2.34 17.78 -28.88
CA THR A 199 1.59 18.47 -27.81
C THR A 199 2.23 19.79 -27.40
N HIS A 200 3.54 19.97 -27.63
CA HIS A 200 4.26 21.20 -27.27
C HIS A 200 3.66 22.47 -27.89
N HIS A 201 3.46 22.48 -29.21
CA HIS A 201 2.91 23.64 -29.92
C HIS A 201 1.41 23.84 -29.68
N LYS A 202 0.69 22.78 -29.31
CA LYS A 202 -0.77 22.83 -29.10
C LYS A 202 -1.14 23.34 -27.72
N LEU A 203 -0.31 23.11 -26.70
CA LEU A 203 -0.68 23.34 -25.29
C LEU A 203 -0.07 24.58 -24.66
N THR A 204 0.38 25.54 -25.47
CA THR A 204 1.00 26.78 -24.97
C THR A 204 0.03 27.71 -24.23
N SER A 205 -1.28 27.59 -24.48
CA SER A 205 -2.31 28.43 -23.86
C SER A 205 -3.35 27.60 -23.13
N VAL A 206 -3.80 28.10 -21.97
CA VAL A 206 -4.83 27.45 -21.13
C VAL A 206 -6.10 27.12 -21.91
N ARG A 207 -6.51 28.01 -22.84
CA ARG A 207 -7.69 27.78 -23.68
C ARG A 207 -7.51 26.60 -24.63
N LYS A 208 -6.30 26.43 -25.19
CA LYS A 208 -5.97 25.30 -26.06
C LYS A 208 -5.84 24.00 -25.26
N MET A 209 -5.37 24.07 -24.01
CA MET A 209 -5.37 22.93 -23.08
C MET A 209 -6.81 22.51 -22.71
N ALA A 210 -7.71 23.48 -22.52
CA ALA A 210 -9.11 23.21 -22.20
C ALA A 210 -9.85 22.52 -23.35
N SER A 211 -9.54 22.91 -24.59
CA SER A 211 -10.08 22.27 -25.80
C SER A 211 -9.30 21.02 -26.22
N PHE A 212 -8.24 20.65 -25.51
CA PHE A 212 -7.43 19.50 -25.89
C PHE A 212 -8.15 18.21 -25.56
N GLN A 213 -8.43 17.45 -26.61
CA GLN A 213 -9.05 16.14 -26.52
C GLN A 213 -8.05 15.12 -27.08
N GLY A 214 -7.31 14.47 -26.19
CA GLY A 214 -6.49 13.33 -26.52
C GLY A 214 -7.26 12.05 -26.23
N GLU A 215 -7.28 11.14 -27.20
CA GLU A 215 -7.68 9.76 -27.05
C GLU A 215 -6.43 8.92 -27.32
N GLY A 216 -6.10 8.01 -26.41
CA GLY A 216 -4.91 7.19 -26.54
C GLY A 216 -4.99 5.93 -25.69
N PRO A 217 -4.38 4.82 -26.15
CA PRO A 217 -4.31 3.60 -25.36
C PRO A 217 -3.46 3.86 -24.12
N GLN A 218 -3.96 3.46 -22.94
CA GLN A 218 -3.21 3.52 -21.68
C GLN A 218 -2.05 2.51 -21.69
N ALA A 219 -0.98 2.79 -22.45
CA ALA A 219 0.26 2.04 -22.38
C ALA A 219 0.98 2.40 -21.07
N GLY A 220 0.61 1.71 -19.99
CA GLY A 220 1.26 1.80 -18.68
C GLY A 220 0.82 3.01 -17.85
N ALA A 221 -0.15 2.80 -16.96
CA ALA A 221 -0.44 3.66 -15.80
C ALA A 221 -0.50 5.17 -16.10
N GLY A 222 -1.20 5.60 -17.15
CA GLY A 222 -1.45 7.03 -17.36
C GLY A 222 -2.52 7.56 -16.42
N ARG A 223 -2.19 8.55 -15.58
CA ARG A 223 -3.14 9.38 -14.83
C ARG A 223 -2.62 10.79 -14.58
N ALA A 224 -3.31 11.75 -15.18
CA ALA A 224 -3.13 13.20 -15.10
C ALA A 224 -1.98 13.76 -15.93
N VAL A 225 -2.28 14.89 -16.54
CA VAL A 225 -1.55 15.45 -17.68
C VAL A 225 -0.90 16.75 -17.24
N CYS A 226 0.42 16.87 -17.38
CA CYS A 226 1.13 18.06 -16.90
C CYS A 226 1.59 19.01 -18.00
N PRO A 227 1.13 20.28 -17.94
CA PRO A 227 1.94 21.45 -18.26
C PRO A 227 2.79 21.80 -17.04
N THR A 228 4.10 21.56 -17.07
CA THR A 228 5.00 22.04 -16.01
C THR A 228 5.34 23.51 -16.23
N ARG A 229 5.11 24.35 -15.22
CA ARG A 229 5.56 25.75 -15.22
C ARG A 229 6.79 25.89 -14.31
N GLY A 230 7.96 26.05 -14.92
CA GLY A 230 9.23 26.26 -14.24
C GLY A 230 10.18 25.07 -14.32
N SER A 231 11.46 25.41 -14.48
CA SER A 231 12.61 24.52 -14.51
C SER A 231 12.94 24.01 -13.11
N ARG A 232 12.38 22.86 -12.70
CA ARG A 232 12.99 21.81 -11.84
C ARG A 232 11.96 20.87 -11.20
N SER A 233 12.39 19.62 -11.13
CA SER A 233 12.00 18.48 -10.30
C SER A 233 10.54 18.36 -9.88
N ALA A 234 9.89 17.31 -10.38
CA ALA A 234 8.62 16.83 -9.85
C ALA A 234 8.83 15.40 -9.30
N ASN A 235 8.33 15.10 -8.10
CA ASN A 235 8.61 13.83 -7.40
C ASN A 235 7.34 12.93 -7.30
N PRO A 236 7.29 11.71 -7.90
CA PRO A 236 6.10 10.85 -7.93
C PRO A 236 5.64 10.32 -6.57
N THR A 237 4.40 10.62 -6.14
CA THR A 237 3.70 9.94 -5.03
C THR A 237 2.19 9.89 -5.26
N GLY A 238 1.57 8.70 -5.36
CA GLY A 238 0.14 8.63 -5.62
C GLY A 238 -0.48 7.24 -5.61
N CYS A 239 -1.82 7.19 -5.64
CA CYS A 239 -2.55 6.05 -5.10
C CYS A 239 -2.67 4.81 -6.01
N ASP A 240 -2.55 5.04 -7.32
CA ASP A 240 -2.47 3.98 -8.35
C ASP A 240 -1.11 4.02 -9.07
N THR A 241 -0.12 4.65 -8.43
CA THR A 241 1.23 4.77 -8.99
C THR A 241 1.92 3.41 -9.03
N LYS A 242 2.88 3.25 -9.94
CA LYS A 242 3.83 2.11 -9.88
C LYS A 242 4.41 1.91 -8.46
N ILE A 243 4.55 2.99 -7.68
CA ILE A 243 5.00 2.96 -6.29
C ILE A 243 4.01 2.22 -5.40
N MET A 244 2.71 2.54 -5.48
CA MET A 244 1.69 1.83 -4.69
C MET A 244 1.56 0.35 -5.12
N LYS A 245 1.79 0.03 -6.40
CA LYS A 245 1.81 -1.37 -6.86
C LYS A 245 3.01 -2.15 -6.29
N ASN A 246 4.15 -1.48 -6.10
CA ASN A 246 5.32 -2.06 -5.43
C ASN A 246 5.14 -2.10 -3.90
N CYS A 247 4.38 -1.17 -3.33
CA CYS A 247 3.87 -1.24 -1.97
C CYS A 247 2.76 -2.30 -1.89
N GLY A 248 3.15 -3.58 -1.85
CA GLY A 248 2.20 -4.66 -1.57
C GLY A 248 1.34 -4.34 -0.35
N SER A 249 0.11 -4.89 -0.29
CA SER A 249 -0.83 -4.69 0.83
C SER A 249 -0.08 -4.71 2.16
N THR A 250 -0.35 -3.75 3.06
CA THR A 250 0.32 -3.61 4.36
C THR A 250 0.21 -4.90 5.18
N ARG A 251 1.12 -5.85 4.91
CA ARG A 251 1.17 -7.15 5.56
C ARG A 251 1.82 -6.98 6.91
N LEU A 252 1.26 -7.66 7.89
CA LEU A 252 1.78 -7.65 9.25
C LEU A 252 3.21 -8.19 9.25
N LYS A 253 4.19 -7.33 9.52
CA LYS A 253 5.59 -7.76 9.67
C LYS A 253 5.75 -8.37 11.06
N ARG A 254 5.95 -9.68 11.14
CA ARG A 254 6.36 -10.38 12.37
C ARG A 254 7.87 -10.40 12.45
N THR A 255 8.43 -10.24 13.65
CA THR A 255 9.88 -10.30 13.81
C THR A 255 10.37 -11.74 13.72
N LYS A 256 11.61 -11.96 13.28
CA LYS A 256 12.25 -13.29 13.35
C LYS A 256 12.32 -13.79 14.80
N ILE A 257 12.46 -12.86 15.74
CA ILE A 257 12.42 -13.13 17.18
C ILE A 257 11.05 -13.67 17.59
N ASP A 258 9.93 -13.13 17.11
CA ASP A 258 8.60 -13.70 17.40
C ASP A 258 8.49 -15.16 16.95
N HIS A 259 9.06 -15.51 15.79
CA HIS A 259 9.09 -16.90 15.32
C HIS A 259 9.98 -17.81 16.17
N LEU A 260 11.17 -17.32 16.55
CA LEU A 260 12.08 -18.03 17.45
C LEU A 260 11.49 -18.20 18.84
N LEU A 261 10.81 -17.18 19.38
CA LEU A 261 10.16 -17.21 20.67
C LEU A 261 8.99 -18.20 20.68
N ASN A 262 8.18 -18.23 19.61
CA ASN A 262 7.14 -19.25 19.46
C ASN A 262 7.72 -20.67 19.38
N ARG A 263 8.87 -20.87 18.70
CA ARG A 263 9.58 -22.15 18.70
C ARG A 263 10.17 -22.50 20.05
N LEU A 264 10.77 -21.53 20.76
CA LEU A 264 11.36 -21.71 22.07
C LEU A 264 10.30 -22.09 23.11
N VAL A 265 9.15 -21.40 23.11
CA VAL A 265 8.00 -21.74 23.96
C VAL A 265 7.49 -23.16 23.68
N ALA A 266 7.52 -23.61 22.42
CA ALA A 266 7.18 -25.00 22.07
C ALA A 266 8.28 -26.00 22.47
N LEU A 267 9.57 -25.61 22.43
CA LEU A 267 10.73 -26.45 22.74
C LEU A 267 10.96 -26.66 24.24
N VAL A 268 10.83 -25.60 25.04
CA VAL A 268 10.90 -25.65 26.52
C VAL A 268 9.80 -26.55 27.09
N ARG A 269 8.76 -26.83 26.29
CA ARG A 269 7.65 -27.71 26.65
C ARG A 269 7.81 -29.16 26.17
N ARG A 270 8.89 -29.53 25.47
CA ARG A 270 9.21 -30.94 25.26
C ARG A 270 9.81 -31.49 26.55
N PRO A 271 9.21 -32.51 27.19
CA PRO A 271 9.87 -33.16 28.31
C PRO A 271 11.25 -33.65 27.84
N PRO A 272 12.30 -33.62 28.69
CA PRO A 272 13.54 -34.27 28.35
C PRO A 272 13.21 -35.72 28.00
N SER A 273 13.58 -36.16 26.80
CA SER A 273 13.51 -37.57 26.44
C SER A 273 14.26 -38.34 27.52
N SER A 274 13.52 -39.17 28.25
CA SER A 274 14.02 -40.01 29.33
C SER A 274 15.06 -40.99 28.79
N SER A 275 16.32 -40.59 28.84
CA SER A 275 17.46 -41.50 28.91
C SER A 275 18.24 -41.13 30.16
N GLY A 276 17.73 -41.55 31.33
CA GLY A 276 18.45 -41.45 32.59
C GLY A 276 19.70 -42.34 32.55
N PRO A 277 20.82 -41.95 33.18
CA PRO A 277 21.93 -42.86 33.38
C PRO A 277 21.51 -43.94 34.39
N GLN A 278 21.57 -45.20 33.96
CA GLN A 278 21.42 -46.35 34.86
C GLN A 278 22.63 -46.39 35.79
N PHE A 279 22.41 -46.13 37.08
CA PHE A 279 23.37 -46.50 38.12
C PHE A 279 23.27 -48.01 38.36
N PRO A 280 24.37 -48.78 38.27
CA PRO A 280 24.32 -50.20 38.54
C PRO A 280 24.13 -50.43 40.05
N SER A 281 23.08 -51.16 40.39
CA SER A 281 22.79 -51.67 41.72
C SER A 281 23.85 -52.71 42.10
N CYS A 282 24.74 -52.38 43.04
CA CYS A 282 25.71 -53.33 43.58
C CYS A 282 25.03 -54.20 44.65
N THR A 283 24.62 -55.39 44.23
CA THR A 283 24.10 -56.45 45.11
C THR A 283 25.18 -56.95 46.07
N LYS A 284 24.87 -56.95 47.36
CA LYS A 284 25.59 -57.71 48.39
C LYS A 284 25.59 -59.20 48.03
N THR A 285 26.77 -59.78 47.89
CA THR A 285 26.98 -61.24 48.00
C THR A 285 27.85 -61.51 49.23
N ARG A 286 27.41 -62.47 50.03
CA ARG A 286 27.92 -62.89 51.33
C ARG A 286 28.76 -64.17 51.18
N ALA A 287 29.72 -64.35 52.09
CA ALA A 287 30.53 -65.56 52.39
C ALA A 287 31.67 -65.89 51.38
N ALA A 288 32.87 -66.30 51.80
CA ALA A 288 33.34 -66.89 53.05
C ALA A 288 34.67 -66.28 53.52
#